data_AF-A0A6A1VGM8-F1
#
_entry.id   AF-A0A6A1VGM8-F1
#
_cell.length_a   1.000
_cell.length_b   1.000
_cell.length_c   1.000
_cell.angle_alpha   90.00
_cell.angle_beta   90.00
_cell.angle_gamma   90.00
#
_symmetry.space_group_name_H-M   'P 1'
#
loop_
_entity.id
_entity.type
_entity.pdbx_description
1 polymer ?
#
loop_
_entity_poly.entity_id
_entity_poly.type
_entity_poly.pdbx_seq_one_letter_code
_entity_poly.pdbx_strand_id
1 'polypeptide(L)'
;MRANTSFIVPAERFELLGDSAQFLTTYTFGTHTAKHTFCKVCGITSFFIPRSNPDGVAVTIRCIDPGTMTHVEIKKFDGRNWDSSYSRTGIASQSKVKNLPT
;
A
#
# COMPACT_ATOMS: atom_id res chain seq x y z
N MET A 1 -5.99 -9.59 6.67
CA MET A 1 -5.71 -9.55 5.22
C MET A 1 -4.95 -10.81 4.84
N ARG A 2 -5.43 -11.60 3.88
CA ARG A 2 -4.71 -12.78 3.36
C ARG A 2 -3.96 -12.37 2.08
N ALA A 3 -2.72 -12.85 1.92
CA ALA A 3 -1.90 -12.66 0.71
C ALA A 3 -1.70 -11.20 0.24
N ASN A 4 -1.66 -10.23 1.17
CA ASN A 4 -1.37 -8.82 0.88
C ASN A 4 0.14 -8.59 0.77
N THR A 5 0.75 -9.07 -0.31
CA THR A 5 2.06 -8.57 -0.75
C THR A 5 1.83 -7.30 -1.54
N SER A 6 2.28 -6.17 -0.99
CA SER A 6 2.08 -4.84 -1.58
C SER A 6 3.39 -4.06 -1.67
N PHE A 7 3.39 -3.09 -2.57
CA PHE A 7 4.43 -2.08 -2.72
C PHE A 7 3.79 -0.71 -2.60
N ILE A 8 4.62 0.30 -2.32
CA ILE A 8 4.15 1.65 -2.00
C ILE A 8 4.35 2.54 -3.21
N VAL A 9 3.31 3.28 -3.56
CA VAL A 9 3.38 4.39 -4.51
C VAL A 9 3.14 5.71 -3.76
N PRO A 10 3.80 6.82 -4.15
CA PRO A 10 3.45 8.15 -3.66
C PRO A 10 1.97 8.44 -3.93
N ALA A 11 1.26 9.05 -2.98
CA ALA A 11 -0.17 9.33 -3.14
C ALA A 11 -0.47 10.20 -4.37
N GLU A 12 0.44 11.11 -4.73
CA GLU A 12 0.34 11.94 -5.94
C GLU A 12 0.39 11.16 -7.27
N ARG A 13 0.86 9.90 -7.26
CA ARG A 13 0.92 9.01 -8.43
C ARG A 13 -0.17 7.94 -8.40
N PHE A 14 -1.16 8.11 -7.54
CA PHE A 14 -2.29 7.20 -7.40
C PHE A 14 -3.59 7.93 -7.71
N GLU A 15 -4.37 7.37 -8.62
CA GLU A 15 -5.72 7.85 -8.94
C GLU A 15 -6.72 6.72 -8.79
N LEU A 16 -7.86 7.00 -8.15
CA LEU A 16 -8.97 6.08 -8.08
C LEU A 16 -9.95 6.37 -9.22
N LEU A 17 -10.07 5.43 -10.17
CA LEU A 17 -10.85 5.64 -11.39
C LEU A 17 -12.34 5.33 -11.22
N GLY A 18 -13.17 6.11 -11.94
CA GLY A 18 -14.61 5.89 -12.10
C GLY A 18 -15.38 5.80 -10.78
N ASP A 19 -16.39 4.92 -10.74
CA ASP A 19 -17.26 4.76 -9.58
C ASP A 19 -16.67 3.84 -8.50
N SER A 20 -15.38 3.49 -8.58
CA SER A 20 -14.75 2.54 -7.67
C SER A 20 -14.95 2.90 -6.20
N ALA A 21 -14.96 4.20 -5.88
CA ALA A 21 -15.17 4.72 -4.53
C ALA A 21 -16.47 4.19 -3.87
N GLN A 22 -17.54 3.97 -4.65
CA GLN A 22 -18.83 3.53 -4.11
C GLN A 22 -18.77 2.10 -3.55
N PHE A 23 -17.81 1.30 -4.00
CA PHE A 23 -17.63 -0.08 -3.57
C PHE A 23 -16.63 -0.23 -2.44
N LEU A 24 -15.93 0.84 -2.06
CA LEU A 24 -14.92 0.79 -1.01
C LEU A 24 -15.53 0.98 0.37
N THR A 25 -14.95 0.30 1.34
CA THR A 25 -15.12 0.60 2.77
C THR A 25 -13.76 0.62 3.43
N THR A 26 -13.65 1.35 4.53
CA THR A 26 -12.39 1.53 5.26
C THR A 26 -12.62 1.27 6.72
N TYR A 27 -11.78 0.42 7.31
CA TYR A 27 -11.68 0.31 8.76
C TYR A 27 -10.32 0.82 9.24
N THR A 28 -10.27 1.23 10.51
CA THR A 28 -9.06 1.70 11.17
C THR A 28 -9.01 1.15 12.59
N PHE A 29 -7.81 1.03 13.16
CA PHE A 29 -7.60 0.62 14.54
C PHE A 29 -6.30 1.23 15.08
N GLY A 30 -6.07 1.07 16.39
CA GLY A 30 -4.85 1.56 17.03
C GLY A 30 -4.74 3.08 16.92
N THR A 31 -3.69 3.59 16.28
CA THR A 31 -3.50 5.03 16.08
C THR A 31 -4.41 5.63 15.00
N HIS A 32 -5.21 4.81 14.32
CA HIS A 32 -6.05 5.20 13.17
C HIS A 32 -5.29 5.81 11.98
N THR A 33 -3.95 5.71 11.98
CA THR A 33 -3.09 6.19 10.90
C THR A 33 -3.26 5.33 9.65
N ALA A 34 -3.21 4.00 9.81
CA ALA A 34 -3.47 3.08 8.71
C ALA A 34 -4.95 3.12 8.34
N LYS A 35 -5.23 3.25 7.04
CA LYS A 35 -6.58 3.17 6.46
C LYS A 35 -6.69 1.85 5.72
N HIS A 36 -7.32 0.86 6.33
CA HIS A 36 -7.49 -0.45 5.73
C HIS A 36 -8.72 -0.43 4.81
N THR A 37 -8.48 0.01 3.58
CA THR A 37 -9.50 0.12 2.54
C THR A 37 -9.64 -1.18 1.76
N PHE A 38 -10.87 -1.60 1.46
CA PHE A 38 -11.15 -2.80 0.68
C PHE A 38 -12.53 -2.73 0.02
N CYS A 39 -12.78 -3.58 -0.98
CA CYS A 39 -14.09 -3.67 -1.62
C CYS A 39 -15.12 -4.30 -0.66
N LYS A 40 -16.18 -3.57 -0.33
CA LYS A 40 -17.27 -4.03 0.55
C LYS A 40 -18.12 -5.15 -0.06
N VAL A 41 -18.01 -5.38 -1.38
CA VAL A 41 -18.77 -6.42 -2.09
C VAL A 41 -18.01 -7.75 -2.11
N CYS A 42 -16.72 -7.74 -2.51
CA CYS A 42 -15.93 -8.97 -2.67
C CYS A 42 -14.85 -9.18 -1.59
N GLY A 43 -14.60 -8.20 -0.72
CA GLY A 43 -13.61 -8.29 0.36
C GLY A 43 -12.15 -8.09 -0.08
N ILE A 44 -11.88 -7.84 -1.37
CA ILE A 44 -10.51 -7.67 -1.88
C ILE A 44 -9.93 -6.31 -1.47
N THR A 45 -8.72 -6.33 -0.91
CA THR A 45 -7.88 -5.16 -0.63
C THR A 45 -6.98 -4.91 -1.84
N SER A 46 -7.46 -4.18 -2.85
CA SER A 46 -6.63 -3.78 -3.99
C SER A 46 -5.58 -2.75 -3.60
N PHE A 47 -5.92 -1.86 -2.68
CA PHE A 47 -5.00 -0.89 -2.10
C PHE A 47 -5.41 -0.48 -0.68
N PHE A 48 -4.50 0.11 0.08
CA PHE A 48 -4.75 0.70 1.40
C PHE A 48 -3.70 1.75 1.76
N ILE A 49 -3.92 2.55 2.81
CA ILE A 49 -2.91 3.50 3.31
C ILE A 49 -2.23 2.86 4.54
N PRO A 50 -0.94 2.51 4.48
CA PRO A 50 -0.23 1.89 5.60
C PRO A 50 0.20 2.92 6.66
N ARG A 51 0.33 2.48 7.91
CA ARG A 51 0.86 3.33 9.00
C ARG A 51 2.29 3.84 8.72
N SER A 52 3.12 3.03 8.05
CA SER A 52 4.52 3.37 7.76
C SER A 52 4.67 4.46 6.71
N ASN A 53 3.68 4.64 5.85
CA ASN A 53 3.70 5.58 4.74
C ASN A 53 2.31 6.21 4.62
N PRO A 54 1.93 7.08 5.57
CA PRO A 54 0.62 7.72 5.57
C PRO A 54 0.39 8.67 4.38
N ASP A 55 1.48 9.03 3.70
CA ASP A 55 1.55 9.85 2.49
C ASP A 55 1.65 9.02 1.19
N GLY A 56 1.50 7.70 1.28
CA GLY A 56 1.55 6.79 0.16
C GLY A 56 0.38 5.80 0.15
N VAL A 57 0.25 5.10 -0.97
CA VAL A 57 -0.75 4.06 -1.17
C VAL A 57 -0.02 2.72 -1.35
N ALA A 58 -0.38 1.74 -0.54
CA ALA A 58 0.11 0.37 -0.70
C ALA A 58 -0.81 -0.37 -1.67
N VAL A 59 -0.28 -0.77 -2.83
CA VAL A 59 -1.00 -1.48 -3.89
C VAL A 59 -0.68 -2.97 -3.83
N THR A 60 -1.71 -3.81 -3.80
CA THR A 60 -1.56 -5.27 -3.77
C THR A 60 -1.10 -5.79 -5.13
N ILE A 61 0.04 -6.47 -5.18
CA ILE A 61 0.68 -6.93 -6.45
C ILE A 61 -0.24 -7.84 -7.26
N ARG A 62 -1.06 -8.67 -6.58
CA ARG A 62 -2.01 -9.59 -7.24
C ARG A 62 -3.19 -8.89 -7.91
N CYS A 63 -3.37 -7.59 -7.68
CA CYS A 63 -4.43 -6.79 -8.27
C CYS A 63 -3.92 -5.91 -9.42
N ILE A 64 -2.68 -6.14 -9.89
CA ILE A 64 -2.11 -5.44 -11.04
C ILE A 64 -2.39 -6.24 -12.31
N ASP A 65 -2.69 -5.52 -13.38
CA ASP A 65 -2.93 -6.11 -14.68
C ASP A 65 -1.71 -6.91 -15.17
N PRO A 66 -1.91 -8.14 -15.68
CA PRO A 66 -0.83 -8.96 -16.22
C PRO A 66 -0.01 -8.20 -17.28
N GLY A 67 1.32 -8.32 -17.19
CA GLY A 67 2.24 -7.64 -18.11
C GLY A 67 2.72 -6.26 -17.66
N THR A 68 2.11 -5.67 -16.61
CA THR A 68 2.54 -4.36 -16.09
C THR A 68 3.88 -4.43 -15.35
N MET A 69 4.15 -5.52 -14.63
CA MET A 69 5.38 -5.69 -13.85
C MET A 69 6.31 -6.69 -14.53
N THR A 70 7.59 -6.33 -14.67
CA THR A 70 8.63 -7.19 -15.22
C THR A 70 9.43 -7.92 -14.14
N HIS A 71 9.48 -7.39 -12.93
CA HIS A 71 10.24 -7.93 -11.81
C HIS A 71 9.59 -7.57 -10.46
N VAL A 72 9.73 -8.47 -9.47
CA VAL A 72 9.27 -8.25 -8.09
C VAL A 72 10.35 -8.73 -7.12
N GLU A 73 10.85 -7.81 -6.30
CA GLU A 73 11.70 -8.13 -5.15
C GLU A 73 10.85 -8.11 -3.86
N ILE A 74 10.81 -9.22 -3.12
CA ILE A 74 10.04 -9.32 -1.87
C ILE A 74 10.95 -9.10 -0.67
N LYS A 75 10.71 -8.00 0.05
CA LYS A 75 11.37 -7.70 1.33
C LYS A 75 10.42 -8.00 2.49
N LYS A 76 10.89 -8.78 3.45
CA LYS A 76 10.12 -9.09 4.67
C LYS A 76 10.20 -7.92 5.65
N PHE A 77 9.08 -7.59 6.26
CA PHE A 77 8.98 -6.59 7.32
C PHE A 77 8.53 -7.26 8.62
N ASP A 78 9.22 -6.96 9.73
CA ASP A 78 8.83 -7.48 11.04
C ASP A 78 7.74 -6.61 11.66
N GLY A 79 6.50 -7.08 11.58
CA GLY A 79 5.35 -6.41 12.18
C GLY A 79 5.26 -6.53 13.70
N ARG A 80 5.96 -7.50 14.32
CA ARG A 80 5.99 -7.66 15.79
C ARG A 80 6.93 -6.65 16.43
N ASN A 81 8.11 -6.42 15.84
CA ASN A 81 9.08 -5.42 16.28
C ASN A 81 9.04 -4.17 15.39
N TRP A 82 7.86 -3.54 15.30
CA TRP A 82 7.56 -2.52 14.29
C TRP A 82 8.53 -1.34 14.30
N ASP A 83 8.81 -0.72 15.46
CA ASP A 83 9.65 0.50 15.55
C ASP A 83 11.10 0.24 15.14
N SER A 84 11.65 -0.91 15.54
CA SER A 84 12.99 -1.35 15.13
C SER A 84 13.05 -1.63 13.63
N SER A 85 12.05 -2.35 13.10
CA SER A 85 11.95 -2.64 11.67
C SER A 85 11.78 -1.37 10.83
N TYR A 86 10.92 -0.44 11.26
CA TYR A 86 10.68 0.83 10.59
C TYR A 86 11.97 1.67 10.49
N SER A 87 12.68 1.81 11.61
CA SER A 87 13.93 2.58 11.69
C SER A 87 15.04 1.96 10.82
N ARG A 88 15.18 0.63 10.83
CA ARG A 88 16.24 -0.08 10.12
C ARG A 88 16.01 -0.20 8.60
N THR A 89 14.76 -0.34 8.17
CA THR A 89 14.43 -0.62 6.76
C THR A 89 14.33 0.63 5.90
N GLY A 90 14.12 1.81 6.52
CA GLY A 90 13.88 3.05 5.78
C GLY A 90 12.61 3.00 4.92
N ILE A 91 11.64 2.16 5.28
CA ILE A 91 10.40 1.94 4.51
C ILE A 91 9.61 3.25 4.24
N ALA A 92 9.74 4.24 5.12
CA ALA A 92 9.17 5.58 4.96
C ALA A 92 9.60 6.27 3.65
N SER A 93 10.78 5.95 3.12
CA SER A 93 11.29 6.53 1.87
C SER A 93 10.55 6.05 0.63
N GLN A 94 9.78 4.96 0.71
CA GLN A 94 9.13 4.33 -0.46
C GLN A 94 7.93 5.11 -0.97
N SER A 95 7.30 5.96 -0.15
CA SER A 95 6.25 6.89 -0.58
C SER A 95 6.79 8.22 -1.09
N LYS A 96 8.10 8.46 -1.02
CA LYS A 96 8.71 9.72 -1.45
C LYS A 96 8.93 9.71 -2.95
N VAL A 97 8.58 10.81 -3.59
CA VAL A 97 8.79 11.05 -5.00
C VAL A 97 10.29 11.12 -5.26
N LYS A 98 10.82 10.12 -5.93
CA LYS A 98 12.17 10.20 -6.49
C LYS A 98 12.03 10.86 -7.85
N ASN A 99 12.63 12.03 -8.01
CA ASN A 99 12.90 12.58 -9.33
C ASN A 99 13.93 11.66 -9.98
N LEU A 100 13.47 10.63 -10.69
CA LEU A 100 14.35 9.91 -11.60
C LEU A 100 14.71 10.88 -12.72
N PRO A 101 16.01 11.12 -13.01
CA PRO A 101 16.37 11.75 -14.25
C PRO A 101 15.80 10.90 -15.39
N THR A 102 15.18 11.58 -16.34
CA THR A 102 14.62 11.00 -17.57
C THR A 102 15.71 10.32 -18.39
#